data_AF-A0A0F8ZV67-F1
#
_entry.id   AF-A0A0F8ZV67-F1
#
_cell.length_a   1.000
_cell.length_b   1.000
_cell.length_c   1.000
_cell.angle_alpha   90.00
_cell.angle_beta   90.00
_cell.angle_gamma   90.00
#
_symmetry.space_group_name_H-M   'P 1'
#
loop_
_entity.id
_entity.type
_entity.pdbx_description
1 polymer ?
#
loop_
_entity_poly.entity_id
_entity_poly.type
_entity_poly.pdbx_seq_one_letter_code
_entity_poly.pdbx_strand_id
1 'polypeptide(L)'
;MDKICTVVGCGGTFLALKLCSKHYQRFKRHGDIYPIRRTPGQGTFTPQGYKQITVDGRLILEHRHIMGVFLGRRLLSTELIHHINEVKDDNRIENLEIVARETHPVIHGKGYYTFRGSTKTHRYCPKCRDILPRSAFAVTKYPGWCKMCHNHYHSHRFVKTCPLCIQAN
;
A
#
# COMPACT_ATOMS: atom_id res chain seq x y z
N MET A 1 9.45 15.38 -38.58
CA MET A 1 9.94 14.26 -37.76
C MET A 1 8.73 13.56 -37.18
N ASP A 2 8.54 12.30 -37.54
CA ASP A 2 7.39 11.53 -37.09
C ASP A 2 7.41 11.39 -35.57
N LYS A 3 6.28 11.70 -34.96
CA LYS A 3 6.10 11.63 -33.52
C LYS A 3 5.88 10.19 -33.10
N ILE A 4 6.89 9.34 -33.21
CA ILE A 4 6.78 7.90 -32.93
C ILE A 4 7.30 7.60 -31.52
N CYS A 5 6.70 6.60 -30.88
CA CYS A 5 7.11 6.07 -29.59
C CYS A 5 8.57 5.58 -29.62
N THR A 6 9.33 5.85 -28.56
CA THR A 6 10.73 5.37 -28.43
C THR A 6 10.87 3.88 -28.12
N VAL A 7 9.77 3.17 -27.87
CA VAL A 7 9.82 1.73 -27.60
C VAL A 7 10.10 1.00 -28.90
N VAL A 8 11.19 0.24 -28.94
CA VAL A 8 11.62 -0.52 -30.12
C VAL A 8 10.47 -1.41 -30.60
N GLY A 9 10.13 -1.32 -31.89
CA GLY A 9 9.02 -2.05 -32.50
C GLY A 9 7.62 -1.46 -32.24
N CYS A 10 7.50 -0.28 -31.61
CA CYS A 10 6.22 0.39 -31.40
C CYS A 10 6.00 1.52 -32.41
N GLY A 11 5.11 1.31 -33.38
CA GLY A 11 4.68 2.35 -34.34
C GLY A 11 3.65 3.35 -33.80
N GLY A 12 3.42 3.39 -32.48
CA GLY A 12 2.41 4.25 -31.89
C GLY A 12 2.84 5.71 -31.83
N THR A 13 1.92 6.64 -32.05
CA THR A 13 2.19 8.08 -31.96
C THR A 13 2.52 8.50 -30.53
N PHE A 14 3.61 9.24 -30.31
CA PHE A 14 4.02 9.71 -29.00
C PHE A 14 3.02 10.74 -28.45
N LEU A 15 2.70 10.61 -27.17
CA LEU A 15 1.84 11.52 -26.42
C LEU A 15 2.67 12.43 -25.51
N ALA A 16 3.47 11.83 -24.62
CA ALA A 16 4.30 12.52 -23.63
C ALA A 16 5.48 11.63 -23.23
N LEU A 17 6.59 12.23 -22.78
CA LEU A 17 7.85 11.52 -22.47
C LEU A 17 8.39 10.68 -23.65
N LYS A 18 8.08 11.07 -24.89
CA LYS A 18 8.36 10.30 -26.12
C LYS A 18 7.75 8.88 -26.13
N LEU A 19 6.75 8.63 -25.29
CA LEU A 19 6.01 7.39 -25.21
C LEU A 19 4.62 7.56 -25.84
N CYS A 20 4.11 6.53 -26.51
CA CYS A 20 2.71 6.51 -26.94
C CYS A 20 1.76 6.49 -25.75
N SER A 21 0.47 6.80 -25.97
CA SER A 21 -0.53 6.80 -24.90
C SER A 21 -0.52 5.52 -24.04
N LYS A 22 -0.37 4.34 -24.67
CA LYS A 22 -0.31 3.05 -23.95
C LYS A 22 0.93 2.91 -23.06
N HIS A 23 2.12 3.23 -23.57
CA HIS A 23 3.37 3.13 -22.80
C HIS A 23 3.46 4.22 -21.72
N TYR A 24 2.98 5.43 -22.03
CA TYR A 24 2.91 6.53 -21.06
C TYR A 24 1.97 6.18 -19.89
N GLN A 25 0.81 5.58 -20.16
CA GLN A 25 -0.13 5.14 -19.13
C GLN A 25 0.45 4.02 -18.24
N ARG A 26 1.22 3.08 -18.82
CA ARG A 26 1.90 2.03 -18.04
C ARG A 26 2.99 2.61 -17.14
N PHE A 27 3.85 3.46 -17.69
CA PHE A 27 4.88 4.16 -16.94
C PHE A 27 4.29 4.96 -15.77
N LYS A 28 3.22 5.72 -16.02
CA LYS A 28 2.54 6.51 -14.98
C LYS A 28 1.95 5.64 -13.86
N ARG A 29 1.48 4.43 -14.18
CA ARG A 29 0.81 3.54 -13.21
C ARG A 29 1.79 2.65 -12.43
N HIS A 30 2.85 2.19 -13.07
CA HIS A 30 3.71 1.12 -12.55
C HIS A 30 5.20 1.46 -12.53
N GLY A 31 5.62 2.61 -13.09
CA GLY A 31 7.04 2.96 -13.26
C GLY A 31 7.73 2.24 -14.42
N ASP A 32 7.08 1.23 -15.02
CA ASP A 32 7.58 0.45 -16.15
C ASP A 32 6.66 0.60 -17.38
N ILE A 33 7.26 0.61 -18.57
CA ILE A 33 6.59 0.65 -19.88
C ILE A 33 6.20 -0.75 -20.38
N TYR A 34 6.91 -1.78 -19.94
CA TYR A 34 6.65 -3.16 -20.31
C TYR A 34 5.46 -3.72 -19.53
N PRO A 35 4.69 -4.63 -20.16
CA PRO A 35 3.61 -5.30 -19.45
C PRO A 35 4.20 -6.18 -18.34
N ILE A 36 3.77 -5.95 -17.10
CA ILE A 36 4.01 -6.88 -16.00
C ILE A 36 3.20 -8.15 -16.31
N ARG A 37 3.83 -9.11 -16.99
CA ARG A 37 3.26 -10.44 -17.21
C ARG A 37 3.53 -11.26 -15.95
N ARG A 38 2.47 -11.60 -15.22
CA ARG A 38 2.59 -12.54 -14.10
C ARG A 38 2.97 -13.91 -14.67
N THR A 39 3.92 -14.57 -14.04
CA THR A 39 4.20 -15.98 -14.29
C THR A 39 2.94 -16.78 -13.93
N PRO A 40 2.46 -17.67 -14.84
CA PRO A 40 1.35 -18.56 -14.53
C PRO A 40 1.59 -19.27 -13.19
N GLY A 41 0.58 -19.27 -12.32
CA GLY A 41 0.67 -19.90 -11.00
C GLY A 41 1.15 -18.99 -9.85
N GLN A 42 1.62 -17.75 -10.11
CA GLN A 42 2.04 -16.84 -9.02
C GLN A 42 0.91 -16.13 -8.28
N GLY A 43 -0.33 -16.56 -8.52
CA GLY A 43 -1.49 -16.04 -7.83
C GLY A 43 -1.95 -14.68 -8.36
N THR A 44 -3.05 -14.21 -7.78
CA THR A 44 -3.66 -12.91 -8.06
C THR A 44 -3.63 -12.04 -6.80
N PHE A 45 -4.00 -10.77 -6.92
CA PHE A 45 -4.15 -9.89 -5.76
C PHE A 45 -5.59 -9.42 -5.69
N THR A 46 -6.13 -9.37 -4.48
CA THR A 46 -7.43 -8.75 -4.23
C THR A 46 -7.35 -7.23 -4.44
N PRO A 47 -8.49 -6.54 -4.66
CA PRO A 47 -8.52 -5.07 -4.65
C PRO A 47 -7.97 -4.46 -3.34
N GLN A 48 -8.02 -5.22 -2.24
CA GLN A 48 -7.50 -4.82 -0.93
C GLN A 48 -5.99 -5.05 -0.77
N GLY A 49 -5.31 -5.62 -1.76
CA GLY A 49 -3.86 -5.83 -1.81
C GLY A 49 -3.37 -7.18 -1.27
N TYR A 50 -4.26 -8.14 -0.99
CA TYR A 50 -3.85 -9.46 -0.50
C TYR A 50 -3.57 -10.42 -1.64
N LYS A 51 -2.48 -11.19 -1.54
CA LYS A 51 -2.16 -12.25 -2.50
C LYS A 51 -3.08 -13.46 -2.34
N GLN A 52 -3.60 -13.98 -3.44
CA GLN A 52 -4.47 -15.14 -3.56
C GLN A 52 -3.76 -16.21 -4.40
N ILE A 53 -3.83 -17.46 -3.94
CA ILE A 53 -3.27 -18.64 -4.62
C ILE A 53 -4.36 -19.70 -4.78
N THR A 54 -4.19 -20.59 -5.75
CA THR A 54 -5.08 -21.74 -5.92
C THR A 54 -4.43 -22.96 -5.28
N VAL A 55 -5.12 -23.59 -4.34
CA VAL A 55 -4.70 -24.84 -3.69
C VAL A 55 -5.87 -25.83 -3.81
N ASP A 56 -5.62 -27.02 -4.35
CA ASP A 56 -6.64 -28.06 -4.59
C ASP A 56 -7.89 -27.55 -5.33
N GLY A 57 -7.67 -26.71 -6.35
CA GLY A 57 -8.75 -26.11 -7.15
C GLY A 57 -9.53 -24.98 -6.44
N ARG A 58 -9.13 -24.56 -5.24
CA ARG A 58 -9.79 -23.49 -4.48
C ARG A 58 -8.90 -22.27 -4.34
N LEU A 59 -9.48 -21.09 -4.55
CA LEU A 59 -8.80 -19.81 -4.35
C LEU A 59 -8.75 -19.46 -2.85
N ILE A 60 -7.54 -19.29 -2.31
CA ILE A 60 -7.27 -19.05 -0.90
C ILE A 60 -6.30 -17.86 -0.76
N LEU A 61 -6.44 -17.09 0.32
CA LEU A 61 -5.47 -16.06 0.67
C LEU A 61 -4.13 -16.68 1.09
N GLU A 62 -3.04 -16.26 0.45
CA GLU A 62 -1.72 -16.89 0.62
C GLU A 62 -1.24 -16.85 2.07
N HIS A 63 -1.38 -15.71 2.76
CA HIS A 63 -1.02 -15.59 4.18
C HIS A 63 -1.79 -16.57 5.09
N ARG A 64 -3.06 -16.88 4.77
CA ARG A 64 -3.83 -17.89 5.53
C ARG A 64 -3.35 -19.29 5.22
N HIS A 65 -2.99 -19.57 3.97
CA HIS A 65 -2.46 -20.86 3.58
C HIS A 65 -1.12 -21.14 4.25
N ILE A 66 -0.18 -20.19 4.19
CA ILE A 66 1.15 -20.30 4.80
C ILE A 66 1.03 -20.55 6.31
N MET A 67 0.21 -19.77 7.02
CA MET A 67 0.01 -19.99 8.46
C MET A 67 -0.65 -21.35 8.74
N GLY A 68 -1.58 -21.79 7.88
CA GLY A 68 -2.23 -23.10 8.07
C GLY A 68 -1.27 -24.27 7.86
N VAL A 69 -0.38 -24.18 6.87
CA VAL A 69 0.70 -25.15 6.66
C VAL A 69 1.64 -25.15 7.86
N PHE A 70 2.04 -23.97 8.35
CA PHE A 70 2.90 -23.84 9.53
C PHE A 70 2.30 -24.46 10.80
N LEU A 71 0.99 -24.31 11.01
CA LEU A 71 0.28 -24.91 12.13
C LEU A 71 -0.08 -26.39 11.91
N GLY A 72 0.08 -26.93 10.71
CA GLY A 72 -0.40 -28.26 10.34
C GLY A 72 -1.93 -28.40 10.33
N ARG A 73 -2.69 -27.29 10.32
CA ARG A 73 -4.16 -27.29 10.28
C ARG A 73 -4.72 -26.06 9.58
N ARG A 74 -5.98 -26.12 9.13
CA ARG A 74 -6.66 -24.93 8.61
C ARG A 74 -6.95 -23.92 9.73
N LEU A 75 -6.87 -22.64 9.39
CA LEU A 75 -7.28 -21.55 10.28
C LEU A 75 -8.80 -21.50 10.37
N LEU A 76 -9.29 -21.25 11.57
CA LEU A 76 -10.69 -20.91 11.85
C LEU A 76 -11.06 -19.57 11.19
N SER A 77 -12.35 -19.34 10.99
CA SER A 77 -12.88 -18.08 10.48
C SER A 77 -12.72 -16.91 11.47
N THR A 78 -12.46 -17.22 12.75
CA THR A 78 -12.19 -16.28 13.83
C THR A 78 -10.71 -15.93 13.99
N GLU A 79 -9.82 -16.79 13.49
CA GLU A 79 -8.38 -16.56 13.47
C GLU A 79 -8.03 -15.63 12.31
N LEU A 80 -7.73 -14.37 12.65
CA LEU A 80 -7.27 -13.37 11.68
C LEU A 80 -5.75 -13.36 11.62
N ILE A 81 -5.22 -13.09 10.43
CA ILE A 81 -3.78 -12.88 10.25
C ILE A 81 -3.50 -11.38 10.28
N HIS A 82 -2.57 -10.97 11.13
CA HIS A 82 -1.98 -9.65 11.16
C HIS A 82 -0.60 -9.67 10.49
N HIS A 83 -0.35 -8.72 9.60
CA HIS A 83 0.98 -8.48 9.03
C HIS A 83 1.72 -7.48 9.92
N ILE A 84 2.78 -7.92 10.60
CA ILE A 84 3.52 -7.13 11.60
C ILE A 84 4.07 -5.83 10.98
N ASN A 85 4.57 -5.90 9.74
CA ASN A 85 5.10 -4.73 9.02
C ASN A 85 4.05 -3.95 8.19
N GLU A 86 2.77 -4.32 8.27
CA GLU A 86 1.66 -3.75 7.49
C GLU A 86 1.76 -3.93 5.94
N VAL A 87 2.70 -4.73 5.45
CA VAL A 87 2.90 -4.99 4.02
C VAL A 87 2.16 -6.28 3.66
N LYS A 88 1.01 -6.14 3.01
CA LYS A 88 0.03 -7.23 2.76
C LYS A 88 0.50 -8.33 1.80
N ASP A 89 1.58 -8.06 1.06
CA ASP A 89 2.21 -8.98 0.13
C ASP A 89 3.49 -9.62 0.70
N ASP A 90 3.96 -9.20 1.89
CA ASP A 90 5.03 -9.85 2.63
C ASP A 90 4.47 -10.97 3.51
N ASN A 91 4.32 -12.16 2.94
CA ASN A 91 3.71 -13.32 3.60
C ASN A 91 4.74 -14.28 4.22
N ARG A 92 5.96 -13.81 4.52
CA ARG A 92 6.94 -14.60 5.26
C ARG A 92 6.41 -14.92 6.66
N ILE A 93 6.62 -16.14 7.16
CA ILE A 93 5.98 -16.60 8.39
C ILE A 93 6.34 -15.72 9.60
N GLU A 94 7.57 -15.21 9.65
CA GLU A 94 8.04 -14.30 10.69
C GLU A 94 7.34 -12.93 10.68
N ASN A 95 6.63 -12.58 9.60
CA ASN A 95 5.87 -11.34 9.48
C ASN A 95 4.37 -11.52 9.73
N LEU A 96 3.92 -12.74 10.03
CA LEU A 96 2.51 -13.07 10.23
C LEU A 96 2.22 -13.43 11.69
N GLU A 97 1.15 -12.87 12.23
CA GLU A 97 0.67 -13.18 13.58
C GLU A 97 -0.81 -13.57 13.55
N ILE A 98 -1.20 -14.63 14.25
CA ILE A 98 -2.62 -14.96 14.46
C ILE A 98 -3.16 -14.12 15.60
N VAL A 99 -4.25 -13.42 15.33
CA VAL A 99 -4.89 -12.53 16.29
C VAL A 99 -6.39 -12.78 16.30
N ALA A 100 -7.01 -12.61 17.47
CA ALA A 100 -8.46 -12.69 17.58
C ALA A 100 -9.13 -11.50 16.87
N ARG A 101 -10.39 -11.66 16.45
CA ARG A 101 -11.13 -10.64 15.70
C ARG A 101 -11.25 -9.33 16.46
N GLU A 102 -11.45 -9.40 17.77
CA GLU A 102 -11.50 -8.28 18.71
C GLU A 102 -10.12 -7.64 18.92
N THR A 103 -9.05 -8.43 18.83
CA THR A 103 -7.67 -7.97 19.01
C THR A 103 -7.13 -7.30 17.76
N HIS A 104 -7.51 -7.73 16.55
CA HIS A 104 -7.02 -7.13 15.31
C HIS A 104 -7.26 -5.60 15.20
N PRO A 105 -8.47 -5.04 15.37
CA PRO A 105 -8.68 -3.59 15.35
C PRO A 105 -7.98 -2.91 16.52
N VAL A 106 -7.78 -3.64 17.61
CA VAL A 106 -7.00 -3.21 18.76
C VAL A 106 -5.50 -3.25 18.45
N ILE A 107 -4.94 -4.11 17.63
CA ILE A 107 -3.53 -3.99 17.22
C ILE A 107 -3.34 -2.73 16.37
N HIS A 108 -4.35 -2.44 15.55
CA HIS A 108 -4.48 -1.15 14.88
C HIS A 108 -5.00 -0.04 15.83
N GLY A 109 -5.14 -0.24 17.14
CA GLY A 109 -5.79 0.71 18.07
C GLY A 109 -5.26 0.81 19.51
N LYS A 110 -4.42 -0.12 19.98
CA LYS A 110 -3.81 -0.21 21.32
C LYS A 110 -2.45 0.47 21.21
N GLY A 111 -2.45 1.65 21.79
CA GLY A 111 -1.36 2.59 21.74
C GLY A 111 -1.56 3.57 20.61
N TYR A 112 -0.97 4.75 20.80
CA TYR A 112 -0.56 5.64 19.72
C TYR A 112 -1.68 6.55 19.21
N TYR A 113 -1.40 7.85 19.32
CA TYR A 113 -2.30 8.96 19.00
C TYR A 113 -3.07 8.71 17.71
N THR A 114 -4.39 8.64 17.81
CA THR A 114 -5.22 8.86 16.62
C THR A 114 -4.94 10.29 16.20
N PHE A 115 -4.21 10.49 15.10
CA PHE A 115 -4.37 11.70 14.32
C PHE A 115 -5.80 11.63 13.76
N ARG A 116 -6.82 11.89 14.60
CA ARG A 116 -8.09 12.43 14.15
C ARG A 116 -7.78 13.81 13.58
N GLY A 117 -7.23 13.83 12.37
CA GLY A 117 -6.91 15.02 11.59
C GLY A 117 -6.07 16.07 12.31
N SER A 118 -4.78 16.15 11.95
CA SER A 118 -3.94 17.36 12.15
C SER A 118 -3.79 17.87 13.59
N THR A 119 -2.60 17.68 14.17
CA THR A 119 -2.21 18.52 15.30
C THR A 119 -1.96 19.96 14.82
N LYS A 120 -1.82 20.91 15.75
CA LYS A 120 -1.47 22.29 15.39
C LYS A 120 -0.13 22.37 14.64
N THR A 121 0.78 21.43 14.91
CA THR A 121 2.16 21.49 14.42
C THR A 121 2.46 20.55 13.24
N HIS A 122 1.81 19.38 13.13
CA HIS A 122 2.15 18.38 12.10
C HIS A 122 0.96 17.49 11.68
N ARG A 123 1.14 16.76 10.58
CA ARG A 123 0.16 15.83 10.02
C ARG A 123 0.88 14.70 9.27
N TYR A 124 0.35 13.48 9.36
CA TYR A 124 0.84 12.34 8.60
C TYR A 124 0.37 12.38 7.14
N CYS A 125 1.26 12.05 6.20
CA CYS A 125 0.96 11.91 4.79
C CYS A 125 1.00 10.41 4.37
N PRO A 126 -0.12 9.81 3.92
CA PRO A 126 -0.19 8.39 3.54
C PRO A 126 0.74 7.98 2.42
N LYS A 127 0.93 8.89 1.47
CA LYS A 127 1.66 8.63 0.23
C LYS A 127 3.15 8.87 0.40
N CYS A 128 3.53 9.89 1.17
CA CYS A 128 4.93 10.09 1.57
C CYS A 128 5.38 9.10 2.66
N ARG A 129 4.41 8.48 3.36
CA ARG A 129 4.64 7.61 4.52
C ARG A 129 5.42 8.29 5.64
N ASP A 130 5.17 9.58 5.85
CA ASP A 130 5.94 10.42 6.75
C ASP A 130 5.05 11.40 7.55
N ILE A 131 5.53 11.83 8.72
CA ILE A 131 4.94 12.91 9.52
C ILE A 131 5.58 14.22 9.10
N LEU A 132 4.81 15.09 8.47
CA LEU A 132 5.29 16.36 7.97
C LEU A 132 4.72 17.52 8.80
N PRO A 133 5.43 18.66 8.92
CA PRO A 133 4.89 19.84 9.57
C PRO A 133 3.63 20.34 8.86
N ARG A 134 2.77 21.07 9.57
CA ARG A 134 1.50 21.58 9.02
C ARG A 134 1.71 22.49 7.79
N SER A 135 2.87 23.15 7.72
CA SER A 135 3.32 23.95 6.57
C SER A 135 3.48 23.14 5.28
N ALA A 136 3.73 21.83 5.36
CA ALA A 136 3.83 20.92 4.22
C ALA A 136 2.46 20.57 3.61
N PHE A 137 1.36 21.06 4.19
CA PHE A 137 0.01 20.83 3.70
C PHE A 137 -0.63 22.14 3.24
N ALA A 138 -1.41 22.09 2.17
CA ALA A 138 -2.13 23.24 1.65
C ALA A 138 -3.21 23.70 2.64
N VAL A 139 -3.46 25.00 2.68
CA VAL A 139 -4.45 25.64 3.58
C VAL A 139 -5.64 26.23 2.81
N THR A 140 -5.50 26.42 1.50
CA THR A 140 -6.42 27.21 0.67
C THR A 140 -7.28 26.34 -0.24
N LYS A 141 -6.99 26.30 -1.55
CA LYS A 141 -7.84 25.66 -2.57
C LYS A 141 -8.03 24.14 -2.36
N TYR A 142 -7.15 23.53 -1.56
CA TYR A 142 -7.16 22.11 -1.23
C TYR A 142 -6.65 21.86 0.21
N PRO A 143 -7.41 22.24 1.25
CA PRO A 143 -6.95 22.20 2.62
C PRO A 143 -6.54 20.78 3.02
N GLY A 144 -5.33 20.63 3.56
CA GLY A 144 -4.85 19.34 4.02
C GLY A 144 -4.18 18.45 2.97
N TRP A 145 -4.10 18.88 1.72
CA TRP A 145 -3.32 18.19 0.69
C TRP A 145 -1.83 18.32 0.96
N CYS A 146 -1.10 17.22 0.90
CA CYS A 146 0.37 17.29 0.96
C CYS A 146 0.88 18.06 -0.26
N LYS A 147 1.60 19.17 -0.05
CA LYS A 147 2.18 19.99 -1.12
C LYS A 147 3.22 19.24 -1.95
N MET A 148 3.84 18.20 -1.39
CA MET A 148 4.84 17.39 -2.09
C MET A 148 4.20 16.36 -3.03
N CYS A 149 3.35 15.48 -2.48
CA CYS A 149 2.83 14.34 -3.24
C CYS A 149 1.41 14.53 -3.79
N HIS A 150 0.79 15.68 -3.49
CA HIS A 150 -0.56 16.08 -3.88
C HIS A 150 -1.64 15.07 -3.45
N ASN A 151 -1.40 14.36 -2.35
CA ASN A 151 -2.35 13.41 -1.79
C ASN A 151 -3.21 14.06 -0.72
N HIS A 152 -4.53 13.81 -0.79
CA HIS A 152 -5.51 14.26 0.21
C HIS A 152 -5.98 13.14 1.13
N TYR A 153 -5.66 11.89 0.81
CA TYR A 153 -6.30 10.74 1.42
C TYR A 153 -6.16 10.78 2.95
N HIS A 154 -7.27 10.79 3.67
CA HIS A 154 -7.31 10.68 5.12
C HIS A 154 -7.16 9.22 5.52
N SER A 155 -6.01 8.59 5.24
CA SER A 155 -5.72 7.34 5.95
C SER A 155 -5.27 7.72 7.35
N HIS A 156 -6.00 7.22 8.34
CA HIS A 156 -5.42 7.09 9.66
C HIS A 156 -4.24 6.12 9.54
N ARG A 157 -3.03 6.60 9.86
CA ARG A 157 -1.91 5.70 10.08
C ARG A 157 -1.31 6.01 11.44
N PHE A 158 -0.99 4.93 12.14
CA PHE A 158 -0.48 4.96 13.49
C PHE A 158 1.03 5.13 13.43
N VAL A 159 1.58 6.06 14.21
CA VAL A 159 3.02 6.22 14.41
C VAL A 159 3.28 6.17 15.90
N LYS A 160 4.12 5.23 16.36
CA LYS A 160 4.31 4.94 17.79
C LYS A 160 4.82 6.14 18.60
N THR A 161 5.64 6.97 17.97
CA THR A 161 6.25 8.18 18.53
C THR A 161 6.29 9.24 17.44
N CYS A 162 5.74 10.43 17.70
CA CYS A 162 5.94 11.55 16.79
C CYS A 162 7.27 12.24 17.14
N PRO A 163 8.30 12.18 16.28
CA PRO A 163 9.58 12.85 16.56
C PRO A 163 9.41 14.36 16.75
N LEU A 164 8.43 14.97 16.07
CA LEU A 164 8.11 16.40 16.20
C LEU A 164 7.36 16.76 17.49
N CYS A 165 6.66 15.81 18.13
CA CYS A 165 6.05 16.05 19.45
C CYS A 165 7.07 15.96 20.58
N ILE A 166 8.04 15.05 20.46
CA ILE A 166 9.03 14.79 21.52
C ILE A 166 9.99 15.98 21.66
N GLN A 167 10.26 16.69 20.57
CA GLN A 167 11.12 17.88 20.55
C GLN A 167 10.42 19.17 21.01
N ALA A 168 9.11 19.12 21.30
CA ALA A 168 8.30 20.29 21.63
C ALA A 168 7.93 20.39 23.13
N ASN A 169 8.52 19.54 23.97
CA ASN A 169 8.46 19.60 25.43
C ASN A 169 9.81 20.05 26.00
#